data_AF-A0A089WNS7-F1
#
_entry.id   AF-A0A089WNS7-F1
#
_cell.length_a   1.000
_cell.length_b   1.000
_cell.length_c   1.000
_cell.angle_alpha   90.00
_cell.angle_beta   90.00
_cell.angle_gamma   90.00
#
_symmetry.space_group_name_H-M   'P 1'
#
loop_
_entity.id
_entity.type
_entity.pdbx_description
1 polymer ?
#
loop_
_entity_poly.entity_id
_entity_poly.type
_entity_poly.pdbx_seq_one_letter_code
_entity_poly.pdbx_strand_id
1 'polypeptide(L)' 'MNEQAVSLLQQILHQQQEQTDLMRTQNNLLRTIADQNVMLIDALAGEEEGDQDSEPSYYLDGTPCR' A
#
# COMPACT_ATOMS: atom_id res chain seq x y z
N MET A 1 4.32 -12.76 -46.73
CA MET A 1 3.34 -13.11 -45.68
C MET A 1 3.97 -13.52 -44.34
N ASN A 2 5.15 -14.14 -44.30
CA ASN A 2 5.79 -14.54 -43.04
C ASN A 2 6.39 -13.34 -42.25
N GLU A 3 7.00 -12.38 -42.95
CA GLU A 3 7.63 -11.21 -42.33
C GLU A 3 6.65 -10.29 -41.59
N GLN A 4 5.42 -10.14 -42.11
CA GLN A 4 4.37 -9.36 -41.46
C GLN A 4 3.92 -10.01 -40.15
N ALA A 5 3.80 -11.34 -40.12
CA ALA A 5 3.47 -12.09 -38.92
C ALA A 5 4.59 -11.99 -37.87
N VAL A 6 5.86 -12.07 -38.30
CA VAL A 6 7.02 -11.90 -37.41
C VAL A 6 7.05 -10.49 -36.81
N SER A 7 6.83 -9.46 -37.63
CA SER A 7 6.77 -8.06 -37.17
C SER A 7 5.65 -7.82 -36.14
N LEU A 8 4.46 -8.38 -36.39
CA LEU A 8 3.35 -8.28 -35.45
C LEU A 8 3.66 -8.98 -34.11
N LEU A 9 4.25 -10.18 -34.15
CA LEU A 9 4.64 -10.90 -32.94
C LEU A 9 5.71 -10.16 -32.13
N GLN A 10 6.66 -9.51 -32.81
CA GLN A 10 7.66 -8.66 -32.16
C GLN A 10 7.01 -7.46 -31.47
N GLN A 11 6.03 -6.83 -32.13
CA GLN A 11 5.29 -5.71 -31.55
C GLN A 11 4.47 -6.14 -30.32
N ILE A 12 3.80 -7.29 -30.39
CA ILE A 12 3.06 -7.86 -29.26
C ILE A 12 4.01 -8.17 -28.09
N LEU A 13 5.16 -8.80 -28.38
CA LEU A 13 6.15 -9.13 -27.34
C LEU A 13 6.67 -7.86 -26.64
N HIS A 14 6.96 -6.82 -27.42
CA HIS A 14 7.40 -5.53 -26.88
C HIS A 14 6.33 -4.91 -25.97
N GLN A 15 5.08 -4.86 -26.43
CA GLN A 15 3.96 -4.37 -25.63
C GLN A 15 3.74 -5.19 -24.35
N GLN A 16 3.89 -6.51 -24.42
CA GLN A 16 3.78 -7.39 -23.24
C GLN A 16 4.90 -7.14 -22.22
N GLN A 17 6.13 -6.88 -22.68
CA GLN A 17 7.24 -6.52 -21.80
C GLN A 17 6.95 -5.19 -21.09
N GLU A 18 6.56 -4.15 -21.83
CA GLU A 18 6.21 -2.85 -21.24
C GLU A 18 5.07 -2.97 -20.23
N GLN A 19 4.03 -3.75 -20.54
CA GLN A 19 2.92 -4.00 -19.63
C GLN A 19 3.38 -4.71 -18.35
N THR A 20 4.26 -5.70 -18.48
CA THR A 20 4.81 -6.44 -17.33
C THR A 20 5.65 -5.54 -16.44
N ASP A 21 6.48 -4.68 -17.02
CA ASP A 21 7.34 -3.77 -16.26
C ASP A 21 6.53 -2.69 -15.55
N LEU A 22 5.47 -2.19 -16.20
CA LEU A 22 4.50 -1.31 -15.55
C LEU A 22 3.81 -2.01 -14.37
N MET A 23 3.33 -3.24 -14.56
CA MET A 23 2.70 -4.01 -13.47
C MET A 23 3.65 -4.25 -12.29
N ARG A 24 4.92 -4.58 -12.56
CA ARG A 24 5.95 -4.73 -11.52
C ARG A 24 6.16 -3.44 -10.76
N THR A 25 6.25 -2.32 -11.48
CA THR A 25 6.43 -1.00 -10.87
C THR A 25 5.25 -0.63 -9.97
N GLN A 26 4.02 -0.86 -10.43
CA GLN A 26 2.82 -0.66 -9.61
C GLN A 26 2.79 -1.56 -8.37
N ASN A 27 3.17 -2.83 -8.52
CA ASN A 27 3.22 -3.76 -7.39
C ASN A 27 4.24 -3.33 -6.34
N ASN A 28 5.43 -2.89 -6.76
CA ASN A 28 6.44 -2.35 -5.86
C ASN A 28 5.95 -1.10 -5.13
N LEU A 29 5.27 -0.18 -5.83
CA LEU A 29 4.69 1.02 -5.21
C LEU A 29 3.65 0.64 -4.13
N LEU A 30 2.74 -0.28 -4.44
CA LEU A 30 1.74 -0.75 -3.48
C LEU A 30 2.39 -1.38 -2.25
N ARG A 31 3.46 -2.15 -2.44
CA ARG A 31 4.22 -2.73 -1.32
C ARG A 31 4.84 -1.64 -0.44
N THR A 32 5.49 -0.65 -1.04
CA THR A 32 6.06 0.49 -0.30
C THR A 32 4.98 1.24 0.50
N ILE A 33 3.80 1.47 -0.08
CA ILE A 33 2.69 2.12 0.61
C ILE A 33 2.21 1.27 1.79
N ALA A 34 2.08 -0.04 1.61
CA ALA A 34 1.70 -0.95 2.69
C ALA A 34 2.71 -0.91 3.84
N ASP A 35 4.01 -0.96 3.52
CA ASP A 35 5.09 -0.86 4.51
C ASP A 35 5.04 0.47 5.28
N GLN A 36 4.81 1.59 4.57
CA GLN A 36 4.64 2.92 5.17
C GLN A 36 3.42 2.99 6.09
N ASN A 37 2.29 2.39 5.70
CA ASN A 37 1.09 2.36 6.52
C ASN A 37 1.31 1.58 7.82
N VAL A 38 2.05 0.47 7.78
CA VAL A 38 2.40 -0.28 8.99
C VAL A 38 3.25 0.58 9.93
N MET A 39 4.29 1.24 9.41
CA MET A 39 5.13 2.13 10.23
C MET A 39 4.32 3.29 10.85
N LEU A 40 3.37 3.84 10.10
CA LEU A 40 2.49 4.90 10.61
C LEU A 40 1.58 4.39 11.74
N ILE A 41 0.98 3.20 11.56
CA ILE A 41 0.15 2.57 12.59
C ILE A 41 0.98 2.32 13.86
N ASP A 42 2.18 1.78 13.73
CA ASP A 42 3.07 1.53 14.85
C ASP A 42 3.46 2.84 15.58
N ALA A 43 3.72 3.91 14.83
CA ALA A 43 4.01 5.22 15.40
C ALA A 43 2.82 5.79 16.19
N LEU A 44 1.60 5.70 15.64
CA LEU A 44 0.39 6.18 16.30
C LEU A 44 0.02 5.32 17.53
N ALA A 45 0.26 4.01 17.47
CA ALA A 45 0.00 3.11 18.59
C ALA A 45 1.00 3.30 19.74
N GLY A 46 2.24 3.71 19.45
CA GLY A 46 3.25 4.00 20.47
C GLY A 46 3.05 5.32 21.22
N GLU A 47 2.16 6.20 20.76
CA GLU A 47 1.86 7.48 21.43
C GLU A 47 0.83 7.33 22.57
N GLU A 48 0.09 6.22 22.62
CA GLU A 48 -0.82 5.88 23.72
C GLU A 48 -0.14 4.94 24.74
N GLU A 49 0.85 5.44 25.49
CA GLU A 49 1.29 4.81 26.75
C GLU A 49 0.27 5.05 27.90
N GLY A 50 -1.02 4.93 27.59
CA GLY A 50 -2.04 4.74 28.61
C GLY A 50 -2.10 3.27 28.96
N ASP A 51 -2.06 2.93 30.25
CA ASP A 51 -2.32 1.58 30.73
C ASP A 51 -3.62 1.07 30.07
N GLN A 52 -3.60 -0.04 29.34
CA GLN A 52 -4.78 -0.55 28.62
C GLN A 52 -5.94 -0.87 29.58
N ASP A 53 -5.65 -1.05 30.88
CA ASP A 53 -6.61 -1.25 31.95
C ASP A 53 -7.00 0.06 32.67
N SER A 54 -6.47 1.22 32.27
CA SER A 54 -6.89 2.50 32.84
C SER A 54 -8.27 2.90 32.36
N GLU A 55 -9.17 3.18 33.31
CA GLU A 55 -10.52 3.64 32.99
C GLU A 55 -10.44 4.97 32.20
N PRO A 56 -11.21 5.12 31.11
CA PRO A 56 -11.22 6.35 30.35
C PRO A 56 -11.60 7.51 31.26
N SER A 57 -10.80 8.57 31.26
CA SER A 57 -11.05 9.76 32.10
C SER A 57 -12.11 10.70 31.53
N TYR A 58 -12.43 10.56 30.24
CA TYR A 58 -13.43 11.37 29.54
C TYR A 58 -14.26 10.52 28.56
N TYR A 59 -15.53 10.88 28.41
CA TYR A 59 -16.40 10.41 27.33
C TYR A 59 -15.95 11.01 25.99
N LEU A 60 -16.46 10.46 24.87
CA LEU A 60 -16.14 10.91 23.51
C LEU A 60 -16.50 12.37 23.22
N ASP A 61 -17.40 12.96 24.00
CA ASP A 61 -17.77 14.38 23.93
C ASP A 61 -16.90 15.28 24.82
N GLY A 62 -15.89 14.72 25.49
CA GLY A 62 -14.97 15.41 26.39
C GLY A 62 -15.52 15.65 27.80
N THR A 63 -16.71 15.14 28.14
CA THR A 63 -17.19 15.19 29.53
C THR A 63 -16.41 14.21 30.41
N PRO A 64 -16.04 14.56 31.65
CA PRO A 64 -15.25 13.66 32.51
C PRO A 64 -16.05 12.44 32.96
N CYS A 65 -15.42 11.28 32.93
CA CYS A 65 -15.92 10.06 33.58
C CYS A 65 -15.78 10.25 35.10
N ARG A 66 -16.86 10.02 35.86
CA ARG A 66 -16.89 10.18 37.32
C ARG A 66 -16.49 8.91 38.04
#